data_AF-A0AAG5D723-F1
#
_entry.id   AF-A0AAG5D723-F1
#
_cell.length_a   1.000
_cell.length_b   1.000
_cell.length_c   1.000
_cell.angle_alpha   90.00
_cell.angle_beta   90.00
_cell.angle_gamma   90.00
#
_symmetry.space_group_name_H-M   'P 1'
#
loop_
_entity.id
_entity.type
_entity.pdbx_description
1 polymer ?
#
loop_
_entity_poly.entity_id
_entity_poly.type
_entity_poly.pdbx_seq_one_letter_code
_entity_poly.pdbx_strand_id
1 'polypeptide(L)'
;MSRRAGVSEIVGLGIIQTWIVNVLVLNQFVFRPVVHLLLVGLYFLVAVLALARRKSVRCITVLLVPQFLGKRGRAALIGYIFVLTVTGPTENTMRNVEVLGETLSCTQEQLKTAIRDTLDALKVPFLAMKQIMDELLKTVERSFMKVQQTLMEVLKLTKRILHSIKIAYDWLRDVVSICNDKMGTPSERCLQALDRTIDGCKEEMDSMDFLCEVTQVGKTLCYGAKMVDFFCELIDFVSDSIVEEIEQGIQKLIQNMEELFRVRVEYEHAFDF
;
A
#
# COMPACT_ATOMS: atom_id res chain seq x y z
N MET A 1 48.81 -90.71 -33.38
CA MET A 1 50.07 -89.93 -33.36
C MET A 1 49.77 -88.47 -32.99
N SER A 2 50.10 -88.06 -31.77
CA SER A 2 49.94 -86.67 -31.33
C SER A 2 51.17 -85.86 -31.76
N ARG A 3 51.10 -85.11 -32.88
CA ARG A 3 52.16 -84.14 -33.22
C ARG A 3 52.34 -83.20 -32.03
N ARG A 4 53.55 -83.20 -31.45
CA ARG A 4 53.94 -82.28 -30.39
C ARG A 4 54.08 -80.91 -31.08
N ALA A 5 53.18 -79.96 -30.79
CA ALA A 5 53.26 -78.62 -31.36
C ALA A 5 54.65 -78.03 -31.13
N GLY A 6 55.18 -77.32 -32.12
CA GLY A 6 56.50 -76.71 -32.02
C GLY A 6 56.52 -75.65 -30.91
N VAL A 7 57.66 -75.51 -30.22
CA VAL A 7 57.84 -74.46 -29.20
C VAL A 7 57.54 -73.07 -29.77
N SER A 8 57.92 -72.84 -31.03
CA SER A 8 57.63 -71.60 -31.77
C SER A 8 56.12 -71.32 -31.91
N GLU A 9 55.30 -72.35 -32.16
CA GLU A 9 53.84 -72.22 -32.31
C GLU A 9 53.17 -71.84 -30.97
N ILE A 10 53.62 -72.44 -29.87
CA ILE A 10 53.09 -72.19 -28.52
C ILE A 10 53.42 -70.75 -28.09
N VAL A 11 54.65 -70.31 -28.31
CA VAL A 11 55.08 -68.95 -27.99
C VAL A 11 54.32 -67.93 -28.85
N GLY A 12 54.15 -68.20 -30.15
CA GLY A 12 53.37 -67.33 -31.04
C GLY A 12 51.91 -67.15 -30.60
N LEU A 13 51.22 -68.24 -30.25
CA LEU A 13 49.85 -68.18 -29.73
C LEU A 13 49.78 -67.45 -28.37
N GLY A 14 50.77 -67.64 -27.50
CA GLY A 14 50.88 -66.94 -26.22
C GLY A 14 51.04 -65.43 -26.38
N ILE A 15 51.83 -64.99 -27.37
CA ILE A 15 52.01 -63.57 -27.70
C ILE A 15 50.68 -62.97 -28.17
N ILE A 16 49.99 -63.61 -29.12
CA ILE A 16 48.71 -63.13 -29.67
C ILE A 16 47.66 -63.01 -28.56
N GLN A 17 47.52 -64.04 -27.72
CA GLN A 17 46.55 -64.04 -26.62
C GLN A 17 46.85 -62.94 -25.58
N THR A 18 48.12 -62.77 -25.22
CA THR A 18 48.56 -61.73 -24.29
C THR A 18 48.32 -60.33 -24.87
N TRP A 19 48.58 -60.14 -26.16
CA TRP A 19 48.31 -58.87 -26.83
C TRP A 19 46.82 -58.52 -26.84
N ILE A 20 45.94 -59.49 -27.13
CA ILE A 20 44.49 -59.29 -27.10
C ILE A 20 44.01 -58.91 -25.68
N VAL A 21 44.47 -59.60 -24.65
CA VAL A 21 44.10 -59.29 -23.25
C VAL A 21 44.66 -57.95 -22.81
N ASN A 22 45.88 -57.61 -23.25
CA ASN A 22 46.47 -56.32 -22.95
C ASN A 22 45.65 -55.16 -23.52
N VAL A 23 45.26 -55.25 -24.79
CA VAL A 23 44.50 -54.20 -25.48
C VAL A 23 43.05 -54.08 -24.99
N LEU A 24 42.38 -55.22 -24.77
CA LEU A 24 40.95 -55.23 -24.40
C LEU A 24 40.68 -55.06 -22.91
N VAL A 25 41.62 -55.45 -22.05
CA VAL A 25 41.40 -55.51 -20.60
C VAL A 25 42.40 -54.63 -19.86
N LEU A 26 43.70 -54.90 -19.97
CA LEU A 26 44.69 -54.24 -19.12
C LEU A 26 44.81 -52.73 -19.40
N ASN A 27 44.76 -52.33 -20.68
CA ASN A 27 44.79 -50.93 -21.10
C ASN A 27 43.55 -50.13 -20.67
N GLN A 28 42.45 -50.78 -20.22
CA GLN A 28 41.26 -50.09 -19.73
C GLN A 28 41.41 -49.59 -18.29
N PHE A 29 42.39 -50.14 -17.56
CA PHE A 29 42.66 -49.76 -16.19
C PHE A 29 43.84 -48.79 -16.14
N VAL A 30 43.70 -47.75 -15.30
CA VAL A 30 44.78 -46.78 -15.05
C VAL A 30 45.76 -47.36 -14.04
N PHE A 31 46.55 -48.36 -14.45
CA PHE A 31 47.62 -48.91 -13.64
C PHE A 31 48.91 -48.07 -13.76
N ARG A 32 49.72 -48.04 -12.70
CA ARG A 32 51.10 -47.56 -12.81
C ARG A 32 51.87 -48.40 -13.84
N PRO A 33 52.77 -47.81 -14.64
CA PRO A 33 53.44 -48.50 -15.75
C PRO A 33 54.21 -49.75 -15.32
N VAL A 34 54.83 -49.71 -14.12
CA VAL A 34 55.55 -50.86 -13.53
C VAL A 34 54.59 -52.02 -13.21
N VAL A 35 53.44 -51.72 -12.61
CA VAL A 35 52.42 -52.73 -12.26
C VAL A 35 51.81 -53.32 -13.53
N HIS A 36 51.56 -52.48 -14.54
CA HIS A 36 51.04 -52.92 -15.82
C HIS A 36 51.98 -53.92 -16.52
N LEU A 37 53.28 -53.60 -16.59
CA LEU A 37 54.29 -54.50 -17.16
C LEU A 37 54.40 -55.82 -16.40
N LEU A 38 54.35 -55.79 -15.07
CA LEU A 38 54.36 -56.99 -14.24
C LEU A 38 53.13 -57.88 -14.50
N LEU A 39 51.95 -57.30 -14.60
CA LEU A 39 50.71 -58.03 -14.91
C LEU A 39 50.75 -58.67 -16.30
N VAL A 40 51.23 -57.94 -17.31
CA VAL A 40 51.39 -58.47 -18.68
C VAL A 40 52.40 -59.63 -18.71
N GLY A 41 53.56 -59.45 -18.07
CA GLY A 41 54.60 -60.49 -18.02
C GLY A 41 54.15 -61.75 -17.27
N LEU A 42 53.48 -61.57 -16.14
CA LEU A 42 52.88 -62.67 -15.37
C LEU A 42 51.82 -63.42 -16.19
N TYR A 43 50.91 -62.68 -16.84
CA TYR A 43 49.89 -63.29 -17.70
C TYR A 43 50.50 -64.07 -18.85
N PHE A 44 51.51 -63.52 -19.53
CA PHE A 44 52.22 -64.19 -20.62
C PHE A 44 52.85 -65.51 -20.18
N LEU A 45 53.54 -65.52 -19.02
CA LEU A 45 54.12 -66.72 -18.42
C LEU A 45 53.05 -67.78 -18.16
N VAL A 46 51.93 -67.41 -17.53
CA VAL A 46 50.82 -68.33 -17.26
C VAL A 46 50.19 -68.85 -18.57
N ALA A 47 50.00 -67.98 -19.56
CA ALA A 47 49.41 -68.33 -20.84
C ALA A 47 50.27 -69.33 -21.61
N VAL A 48 51.58 -69.12 -21.70
CA VAL A 48 52.52 -70.03 -22.36
C VAL A 48 52.56 -71.39 -21.66
N LEU A 49 52.59 -71.41 -20.31
CA LEU A 49 52.52 -72.65 -19.53
C LEU A 49 51.20 -73.42 -19.76
N ALA A 50 50.07 -72.71 -19.80
CA ALA A 50 48.75 -73.29 -20.05
C ALA A 50 48.63 -73.86 -21.47
N LEU A 51 49.10 -73.12 -22.48
CA LEU A 51 49.19 -73.55 -23.87
C LEU A 51 50.14 -74.75 -24.02
N ALA A 52 51.25 -74.80 -23.28
CA ALA A 52 52.17 -75.94 -23.31
C ALA A 52 51.53 -77.23 -22.76
N ARG A 53 50.75 -77.13 -21.68
CA ARG A 53 50.15 -78.30 -20.99
C ARG A 53 48.85 -78.81 -21.60
N ARG A 54 47.93 -77.93 -22.01
CA ARG A 54 46.55 -78.32 -22.35
C ARG A 54 46.24 -78.10 -23.85
N LYS A 55 45.85 -79.18 -24.54
CA LYS A 55 45.41 -79.11 -25.95
C LYS A 55 44.12 -78.29 -26.12
N SER A 56 43.19 -78.40 -25.18
CA SER A 56 41.93 -77.65 -25.21
C SER A 56 42.15 -76.13 -25.21
N VAL A 57 43.16 -75.66 -24.47
CA VAL A 57 43.53 -74.23 -24.42
C VAL A 57 44.02 -73.76 -25.79
N ARG A 58 44.88 -74.54 -26.46
CA ARG A 58 45.34 -74.22 -27.82
C ARG A 58 44.19 -74.09 -28.81
N CYS A 59 43.24 -75.02 -28.78
CA CYS A 59 42.09 -74.97 -29.67
C CYS A 59 41.25 -73.71 -29.43
N ILE A 60 40.99 -73.36 -28.16
CA ILE A 60 40.24 -72.14 -27.81
C ILE A 60 40.99 -70.89 -28.28
N THR A 61 42.30 -70.79 -28.07
CA THR A 61 43.11 -69.63 -28.49
C THR A 61 43.13 -69.47 -30.02
N VAL A 62 43.20 -70.57 -30.78
CA VAL A 62 43.13 -70.54 -32.26
C VAL A 62 41.74 -70.11 -32.75
N LEU A 63 40.69 -70.55 -32.07
CA LEU A 63 39.30 -70.16 -32.36
C LEU A 63 38.97 -68.73 -31.92
N LEU A 64 39.75 -68.13 -31.02
CA LEU A 64 39.52 -66.77 -30.52
C LEU A 64 39.54 -65.74 -31.65
N VAL A 65 40.52 -65.82 -32.55
CA VAL A 65 40.70 -64.87 -33.66
C VAL A 65 39.51 -64.89 -34.64
N PRO A 66 39.05 -66.05 -35.15
CA PRO A 66 37.83 -66.14 -35.95
C PRO A 66 36.55 -65.65 -35.24
N GLN A 67 36.45 -65.84 -33.93
CA GLN A 67 35.28 -65.42 -33.15
C GLN A 67 35.14 -63.89 -33.08
N PHE A 68 36.26 -63.17 -32.98
CA PHE A 68 36.27 -61.69 -33.09
C PHE A 68 35.88 -61.20 -34.49
N LEU A 69 36.21 -61.97 -35.54
CA LEU A 69 35.85 -61.64 -36.93
C LEU A 69 34.41 -62.01 -37.30
N GLY A 70 33.74 -62.82 -36.48
CA GLY A 70 32.34 -63.22 -36.66
C GLY A 70 31.32 -62.11 -36.35
N LYS A 71 30.04 -62.37 -36.65
CA LYS A 71 28.95 -61.39 -36.45
C LYS A 71 28.85 -60.89 -35.00
N ARG A 72 28.98 -61.80 -34.02
CA ARG A 72 28.90 -61.48 -32.59
C ARG A 72 30.14 -60.73 -32.08
N GLY A 73 31.34 -61.11 -32.55
CA GLY A 73 32.60 -60.45 -32.19
C GLY A 73 32.68 -59.00 -32.70
N ARG A 74 32.26 -58.76 -33.94
CA ARG A 74 32.16 -57.40 -34.50
C ARG A 74 31.18 -56.53 -33.73
N ALA A 75 30.02 -57.06 -33.37
CA ALA A 75 29.05 -56.33 -32.56
C ALA A 75 29.61 -55.95 -31.18
N ALA A 76 30.32 -56.87 -30.52
CA ALA A 76 30.98 -56.59 -29.24
C ALA A 76 32.09 -55.54 -29.37
N LEU A 77 32.90 -55.60 -30.44
CA LEU A 77 33.96 -54.63 -30.71
C LEU A 77 33.40 -53.22 -30.99
N ILE A 78 32.30 -53.13 -31.75
CA ILE A 78 31.61 -51.86 -31.99
C ILE A 78 31.06 -51.28 -30.68
N GLY A 79 30.45 -52.11 -29.82
CA GLY A 79 30.00 -51.68 -28.50
C GLY A 79 31.14 -51.17 -27.61
N TYR A 80 32.29 -51.85 -27.65
CA TYR A 80 33.48 -51.43 -26.91
C TYR A 80 34.06 -50.10 -27.41
N ILE A 81 34.16 -49.92 -28.74
CA ILE A 81 34.55 -48.64 -29.34
C ILE A 81 33.58 -47.54 -28.92
N PHE A 82 32.27 -47.81 -28.95
CA PHE A 82 31.26 -46.84 -28.53
C PHE A 82 31.47 -46.39 -27.08
N VAL A 83 31.64 -47.34 -26.15
CA VAL A 83 31.92 -47.03 -24.74
C VAL A 83 33.15 -46.14 -24.61
N LEU A 84 34.28 -46.53 -25.24
CA LEU A 84 35.50 -45.74 -25.22
C LEU A 84 35.34 -44.33 -25.79
N THR A 85 34.58 -44.19 -26.88
CA THR A 85 34.34 -42.88 -27.50
C THR A 85 33.42 -41.99 -26.66
N VAL A 86 32.54 -42.58 -25.84
CA VAL A 86 31.56 -41.83 -25.02
C VAL A 86 32.13 -41.47 -23.65
N THR A 87 33.02 -42.28 -23.06
CA THR A 87 33.58 -42.01 -21.72
C THR A 87 34.22 -40.63 -21.61
N GLY A 88 35.02 -40.19 -22.60
CA GLY A 88 35.64 -38.86 -22.59
C GLY A 88 34.62 -37.70 -22.56
N PRO A 89 33.69 -37.63 -23.52
CA PRO A 89 32.60 -36.65 -23.51
C PRO A 89 31.74 -36.69 -22.24
N THR A 90 31.47 -37.87 -21.68
CA THR A 90 30.70 -38.02 -20.44
C THR A 90 31.40 -37.39 -19.25
N GLU A 91 32.70 -37.68 -19.04
CA GLU A 91 33.49 -37.08 -17.95
C GLU A 91 33.53 -35.54 -18.08
N ASN A 92 33.74 -35.03 -19.30
CA ASN A 92 33.74 -33.59 -19.55
C ASN A 92 32.37 -32.94 -19.26
N THR A 93 31.29 -33.61 -19.66
CA THR A 93 29.92 -33.13 -19.40
C THR A 93 29.62 -33.13 -17.90
N MET A 94 30.00 -34.20 -17.18
CA MET A 94 29.82 -34.27 -15.73
C MET A 94 30.59 -33.16 -15.02
N ARG A 95 31.83 -32.88 -15.44
CA ARG A 95 32.60 -31.77 -14.87
C ARG A 95 31.95 -30.42 -15.13
N ASN A 96 31.40 -30.20 -16.33
CA ASN A 96 30.67 -28.97 -16.63
C ASN A 96 29.39 -28.83 -15.80
N VAL A 97 28.67 -29.93 -15.55
CA VAL A 97 27.47 -29.94 -14.69
C VAL A 97 27.84 -29.62 -13.24
N GLU A 98 28.95 -30.14 -12.74
CA GLU A 98 29.47 -29.84 -11.40
C GLU A 98 29.79 -28.34 -11.26
N VAL A 99 30.58 -27.78 -12.19
CA VAL A 99 30.91 -26.34 -12.20
C VAL A 99 29.66 -25.48 -12.36
N LEU A 100 28.70 -25.90 -13.19
CA LEU A 100 27.43 -25.20 -13.35
C LEU A 100 26.64 -25.20 -12.03
N GLY A 101 26.62 -26.32 -11.30
CA GLY A 101 25.97 -26.42 -9.99
C GLY A 101 26.59 -25.47 -8.96
N GLU A 102 27.92 -25.45 -8.87
CA GLU A 102 28.65 -24.52 -8.00
C GLU A 102 28.39 -23.05 -8.37
N THR A 103 28.41 -22.74 -9.67
CA THR A 103 28.13 -21.40 -10.19
C THR A 103 26.70 -20.96 -9.88
N LEU A 104 25.73 -21.87 -10.01
CA LEU A 104 24.33 -21.59 -9.69
C LEU A 104 24.17 -21.27 -8.19
N SER A 105 24.81 -22.03 -7.31
CA SER A 105 24.78 -21.77 -5.86
C SER A 105 25.36 -20.40 -5.53
N CYS A 106 26.52 -20.05 -6.10
CA CYS A 106 27.15 -18.75 -5.90
C CYS A 106 26.29 -17.60 -6.42
N THR A 107 25.70 -17.74 -7.61
CA THR A 107 24.83 -16.70 -8.19
C THR A 107 23.54 -16.52 -7.38
N GLN A 108 22.98 -17.58 -6.80
CA GLN A 108 21.84 -17.47 -5.88
C GLN A 108 22.19 -16.71 -4.60
N GLU A 109 23.36 -16.95 -4.01
CA GLU A 109 23.82 -16.20 -2.84
C GLU A 109 24.07 -14.72 -3.15
N GLN A 110 24.69 -14.43 -4.29
CA GLN A 110 24.89 -13.05 -4.76
C GLN A 110 23.55 -12.34 -4.99
N LEU A 111 22.59 -13.00 -5.65
CA LEU A 111 21.27 -12.44 -5.89
C LEU A 111 20.52 -12.17 -4.59
N LYS A 112 20.55 -13.11 -3.64
CA LYS A 112 19.94 -12.93 -2.31
C LYS A 112 20.54 -11.73 -1.57
N THR A 113 21.85 -11.54 -1.66
CA THR A 113 22.56 -10.42 -1.05
C THR A 113 22.16 -9.10 -1.72
N ALA A 114 22.19 -9.04 -3.05
CA ALA A 114 21.79 -7.85 -3.81
C ALA A 114 20.33 -7.43 -3.53
N ILE A 115 19.40 -8.40 -3.42
CA ILE A 115 18.00 -8.13 -3.06
C ILE A 115 17.92 -7.57 -1.64
N ARG A 116 18.63 -8.15 -0.67
CA ARG A 116 18.64 -7.66 0.72
C ARG A 116 19.16 -6.24 0.80
N ASP A 117 20.29 -5.96 0.13
CA ASP A 117 20.89 -4.62 0.13
C ASP A 117 19.95 -3.59 -0.52
N THR A 118 19.27 -3.97 -1.60
CA THR A 118 18.28 -3.11 -2.25
C THR A 118 17.09 -2.85 -1.33
N LEU A 119 16.56 -3.88 -0.67
CA LEU A 119 15.46 -3.72 0.29
C LEU A 119 15.85 -2.85 1.49
N ASP A 120 17.06 -3.02 2.02
CA ASP A 120 17.55 -2.23 3.14
C ASP A 120 17.78 -0.76 2.73
N ALA A 121 18.30 -0.53 1.52
CA ALA A 121 18.39 0.82 0.96
C ALA A 121 17.00 1.46 0.76
N LEU A 122 15.98 0.69 0.34
CA LEU A 122 14.61 1.17 0.18
C LEU A 122 13.92 1.46 1.52
N LYS A 123 14.23 0.75 2.61
CA LYS A 123 13.61 1.03 3.92
C LYS A 123 13.89 2.45 4.41
N VAL A 124 15.08 2.99 4.16
CA VAL A 124 15.49 4.31 4.64
C VAL A 124 14.55 5.42 4.17
N PRO A 125 14.29 5.63 2.86
CA PRO A 125 13.35 6.65 2.40
C PRO A 125 11.91 6.37 2.84
N PHE A 126 11.47 5.11 2.93
CA PHE A 126 10.13 4.78 3.41
C PHE A 126 9.91 5.15 4.89
N LEU A 127 10.89 4.89 5.74
CA LEU A 127 10.88 5.31 7.15
C LEU A 127 10.86 6.83 7.28
N ALA A 128 11.68 7.53 6.49
CA ALA A 128 11.70 8.99 6.48
C ALA A 128 10.34 9.57 6.00
N MET A 129 9.76 9.04 4.93
CA MET A 129 8.43 9.45 4.46
C MET A 129 7.35 9.21 5.51
N LYS A 130 7.36 8.06 6.19
CA LYS A 130 6.41 7.78 7.27
C LYS A 130 6.52 8.81 8.39
N GLN A 131 7.73 9.14 8.81
CA GLN A 131 7.94 10.16 9.85
C GLN A 131 7.40 11.53 9.42
N ILE A 132 7.65 11.94 8.18
CA ILE A 132 7.13 13.20 7.64
C ILE A 132 5.59 13.18 7.60
N MET A 133 4.99 12.08 7.14
CA MET A 133 3.53 11.95 7.10
C MET A 133 2.91 11.98 8.51
N ASP A 134 3.51 11.30 9.48
CA ASP A 134 3.08 11.33 10.88
C ASP A 134 3.17 12.75 11.46
N GLU A 135 4.23 13.49 11.16
CA GLU A 135 4.40 14.88 11.59
C GLU A 135 3.40 15.83 10.92
N LEU A 136 3.17 15.67 9.62
CA LEU A 136 2.18 16.43 8.87
C LEU A 136 0.77 16.19 9.44
N LEU A 137 0.39 14.94 9.66
CA LEU A 137 -0.93 14.59 10.18
C LEU A 137 -1.12 15.13 11.61
N LYS A 138 -0.11 15.02 12.48
CA LYS A 138 -0.13 15.68 13.80
C LYS A 138 -0.26 17.20 13.72
N THR A 139 0.30 17.83 12.70
CA THR A 139 0.24 19.28 12.50
C THR A 139 -1.12 19.71 11.97
N VAL A 140 -1.69 18.93 11.04
CA VAL A 140 -3.04 19.13 10.53
C VAL A 140 -4.07 18.95 11.64
N GLU A 141 -3.98 17.87 12.42
CA GLU A 141 -4.87 17.61 13.55
C GLU A 141 -4.83 18.75 14.57
N ARG A 142 -3.62 19.18 14.98
CA ARG A 142 -3.45 20.33 15.89
C ARG A 142 -4.07 21.61 15.33
N SER A 143 -3.86 21.88 14.05
CA SER A 143 -4.40 23.07 13.38
C SER A 143 -5.93 23.02 13.33
N PHE A 144 -6.49 21.87 12.99
CA PHE A 144 -7.93 21.64 12.91
C PHE A 144 -8.61 21.80 14.27
N MET A 145 -8.05 21.21 15.32
CA MET A 145 -8.52 21.38 16.70
C MET A 145 -8.51 22.85 17.13
N LYS A 146 -7.46 23.60 16.78
CA LYS A 146 -7.36 25.04 17.09
C LYS A 146 -8.41 25.85 16.34
N VAL A 147 -8.64 25.56 15.06
CA VAL A 147 -9.67 26.21 14.24
C VAL A 147 -11.06 25.91 14.81
N GLN A 148 -11.36 24.64 15.12
CA GLN A 148 -12.62 24.23 15.73
C GLN A 148 -12.89 24.98 17.02
N GLN A 149 -11.91 25.01 17.94
CA GLN A 149 -12.05 25.69 19.22
C GLN A 149 -12.31 27.18 19.01
N THR A 150 -11.56 27.83 18.12
CA THR A 150 -11.71 29.26 17.83
C THR A 150 -13.10 29.56 17.26
N LEU A 151 -13.56 28.78 16.27
CA LEU A 151 -14.88 28.97 15.66
C LEU A 151 -16.01 28.70 16.66
N MET A 152 -15.85 27.70 17.52
CA MET A 152 -16.83 27.39 18.57
C MET A 152 -16.92 28.51 19.62
N GLU A 153 -15.79 29.11 20.01
CA GLU A 153 -15.76 30.28 20.89
C GLU A 153 -16.47 31.48 20.24
N VAL A 154 -16.21 31.74 18.96
CA VAL A 154 -16.88 32.79 18.18
C VAL A 154 -18.39 32.56 18.12
N LEU A 155 -18.85 31.36 17.75
CA LEU A 155 -20.28 31.05 17.67
C LEU A 155 -20.97 31.18 19.03
N LYS A 156 -20.31 30.76 20.12
CA LYS A 156 -20.80 30.96 21.50
C LYS A 156 -20.88 32.44 21.89
N LEU A 157 -19.90 33.25 21.49
CA LEU A 157 -19.92 34.70 21.69
C LEU A 157 -21.10 35.32 20.93
N THR A 158 -21.27 34.99 19.66
CA THR A 158 -22.38 35.50 18.84
C THR A 158 -23.73 35.11 19.45
N LYS A 159 -23.89 33.87 19.93
CA LYS A 159 -25.10 33.44 20.64
C LYS A 159 -25.38 34.30 21.89
N ARG A 160 -24.35 34.61 22.69
CA ARG A 160 -24.50 35.48 23.87
C ARG A 160 -24.91 36.90 23.51
N ILE A 161 -24.31 37.46 22.46
CA ILE A 161 -24.64 38.80 21.95
C ILE A 161 -26.09 38.80 21.48
N LEU A 162 -26.49 37.82 20.66
CA LEU A 162 -27.85 37.71 20.17
C LEU A 162 -28.87 37.56 21.31
N HIS A 163 -28.56 36.74 22.32
CA HIS A 163 -29.44 36.61 23.48
C HIS A 163 -29.59 37.94 24.24
N SER A 164 -28.51 38.70 24.38
CA SER A 164 -28.55 40.03 25.01
C SER A 164 -29.38 41.01 24.19
N ILE A 165 -29.26 40.96 22.86
CA ILE A 165 -30.08 41.75 21.93
C ILE A 165 -31.56 41.36 22.05
N LYS A 166 -31.87 40.06 22.12
CA LYS A 166 -33.24 39.56 22.32
C LYS A 166 -33.85 40.12 23.61
N ILE A 167 -33.12 40.05 24.73
CA ILE A 167 -33.57 40.63 26.01
C ILE A 167 -33.84 42.14 25.89
N ALA A 168 -32.99 42.88 25.17
CA ALA A 168 -33.19 44.31 24.96
C ALA A 168 -34.44 44.62 24.12
N TYR A 169 -34.70 43.82 23.07
CA TYR A 169 -35.91 43.94 22.26
C TYR A 169 -37.17 43.49 23.01
N ASP A 170 -37.11 42.40 23.78
CA ASP A 170 -38.21 41.94 24.63
C ASP A 170 -38.58 43.01 25.65
N TRP A 171 -37.59 43.64 26.30
CA TRP A 171 -37.83 44.78 27.19
C TRP A 171 -38.44 45.98 26.45
N LEU A 172 -37.95 46.29 25.25
CA LEU A 172 -38.47 47.39 24.45
C LEU A 172 -39.92 47.12 24.02
N ARG A 173 -40.25 45.87 23.67
CA ARG A 173 -41.60 45.39 23.39
C ARG A 173 -42.51 45.53 24.59
N ASP A 174 -42.04 45.17 25.80
CA ASP A 174 -42.80 45.38 27.04
C ASP A 174 -43.11 46.87 27.27
N VAL A 175 -42.16 47.76 27.01
CA VAL A 175 -42.38 49.22 27.08
C VAL A 175 -43.35 49.71 26.00
N VAL A 176 -43.29 49.16 24.79
CA VAL A 176 -44.20 49.48 23.67
C VAL A 176 -45.61 48.90 23.91
N SER A 177 -45.75 47.77 24.60
CA SER A 177 -47.07 47.23 24.98
C SER A 177 -47.86 48.21 25.87
N ILE A 178 -47.16 49.01 26.67
CA ILE A 178 -47.75 50.12 27.45
C ILE A 178 -48.28 51.23 26.52
N CYS A 179 -47.64 51.43 25.36
CA CYS A 179 -48.09 52.34 24.30
C CYS A 179 -49.40 51.86 23.65
N ASN A 180 -49.54 50.56 23.38
CA ASN A 180 -50.72 50.00 22.70
C ASN A 180 -51.93 49.79 23.63
N ASP A 181 -51.77 49.20 24.82
CA ASP A 181 -52.92 48.69 25.59
C ASP A 181 -53.46 49.64 26.68
N LYS A 182 -52.61 50.45 27.31
CA LYS A 182 -53.03 51.45 28.32
C LYS A 182 -53.10 52.87 27.74
N MET A 183 -52.43 53.03 26.62
CA MET A 183 -52.16 54.22 25.84
C MET A 183 -53.37 54.73 25.02
N GLY A 184 -53.69 54.03 23.93
CA GLY A 184 -54.15 54.69 22.70
C GLY A 184 -52.97 55.37 22.01
N THR A 185 -52.99 55.53 20.69
CA THR A 185 -51.81 56.06 19.98
C THR A 185 -51.45 57.47 20.48
N PRO A 186 -50.16 57.85 20.59
CA PRO A 186 -49.75 59.22 20.92
C PRO A 186 -50.43 60.29 20.06
N SER A 187 -50.73 59.98 18.80
CA SER A 187 -51.46 60.86 17.90
C SER A 187 -52.94 61.02 18.29
N GLU A 188 -53.66 59.93 18.59
CA GLU A 188 -55.05 59.98 19.08
C GLU A 188 -55.18 60.72 20.40
N ARG A 189 -54.22 60.53 21.32
CA ARG A 189 -54.22 61.25 22.60
C ARG A 189 -54.02 62.74 22.47
N CYS A 190 -53.08 63.14 21.60
CA CYS A 190 -52.83 64.55 21.33
C CYS A 190 -54.08 65.20 20.75
N LEU A 191 -54.74 64.54 19.80
CA LEU A 191 -55.99 65.02 19.22
C LEU A 191 -57.09 65.11 20.28
N GLN A 192 -57.27 64.06 21.10
CA GLN A 192 -58.31 64.04 22.13
C GLN A 192 -58.11 65.09 23.23
N ALA A 193 -56.87 65.32 23.68
CA ALA A 193 -56.57 66.34 24.68
C ALA A 193 -56.75 67.77 24.13
N LEU A 194 -56.39 67.97 22.86
CA LEU A 194 -56.56 69.25 22.19
C LEU A 194 -58.04 69.55 21.91
N ASP A 195 -58.81 68.55 21.49
CA ASP A 195 -60.27 68.67 21.30
C ASP A 195 -60.97 69.07 22.61
N ARG A 196 -60.65 68.40 23.74
CA ARG A 196 -61.21 68.78 25.05
C ARG A 196 -60.87 70.21 25.46
N THR A 197 -59.70 70.71 25.09
CA THR A 197 -59.27 72.09 25.40
C THR A 197 -59.99 73.10 24.52
N ILE A 198 -60.20 72.77 23.24
CA ILE A 198 -60.97 73.59 22.30
C ILE A 198 -62.43 73.68 22.75
N ASP A 199 -63.03 72.55 23.13
CA ASP A 199 -64.42 72.50 23.58
C ASP A 199 -64.61 73.31 24.88
N GLY A 200 -63.70 73.17 25.86
CA GLY A 200 -63.72 73.99 27.08
C GLY A 200 -63.49 75.48 26.83
N CYS A 201 -62.69 75.84 25.82
CA CYS A 201 -62.49 77.25 25.41
C CYS A 201 -63.77 77.86 24.84
N LYS A 202 -64.50 77.09 24.00
CA LYS A 202 -65.77 77.52 23.41
C LYS A 202 -66.87 77.68 24.44
N GLU A 203 -66.94 76.78 25.42
CA GLU A 203 -67.93 76.88 26.50
C GLU A 203 -67.73 78.13 27.39
N GLU A 204 -66.49 78.56 27.62
CA GLU A 204 -66.19 79.72 28.46
C GLU A 204 -66.26 81.06 27.69
N MET A 205 -66.06 81.04 26.37
CA MET A 205 -66.02 82.23 25.49
C MET A 205 -67.19 82.32 24.51
N ASP A 206 -68.43 82.12 24.99
CA ASP A 206 -69.71 82.11 24.25
C ASP A 206 -69.89 83.16 23.11
N SER A 207 -69.20 84.32 23.16
CA SER A 207 -69.28 85.38 22.13
C SER A 207 -68.00 85.62 21.32
N MET A 208 -66.87 84.97 21.65
CA MET A 208 -65.58 85.12 20.99
C MET A 208 -64.95 83.78 20.57
N ASP A 209 -65.79 82.81 20.20
CA ASP A 209 -65.41 81.45 19.79
C ASP A 209 -64.33 81.36 18.70
N PHE A 210 -64.24 82.37 17.82
CA PHE A 210 -63.25 82.40 16.74
C PHE A 210 -61.80 82.39 17.26
N LEU A 211 -61.55 82.86 18.50
CA LEU A 211 -60.22 82.85 19.11
C LEU A 211 -59.78 81.42 19.50
N CYS A 212 -60.74 80.53 19.78
CA CYS A 212 -60.51 79.11 20.09
C CYS A 212 -60.24 78.26 18.83
N GLU A 213 -60.22 78.86 17.64
CA GLU A 213 -59.93 78.18 16.37
C GLU A 213 -58.42 78.21 16.03
N VAL A 214 -57.65 79.10 16.65
CA VAL A 214 -56.17 79.17 16.51
C VAL A 214 -55.49 77.87 17.00
N THR A 215 -56.11 77.17 17.94
CA THR A 215 -55.69 75.86 18.43
C THR A 215 -55.83 74.73 17.41
N GLN A 216 -56.47 74.95 16.25
CA GLN A 216 -56.54 73.99 15.16
C GLN A 216 -55.18 73.75 14.48
N VAL A 217 -54.24 74.71 14.55
CA VAL A 217 -52.81 74.51 14.18
C VAL A 217 -52.15 73.46 15.08
N GLY A 218 -52.60 73.34 16.33
CA GLY A 218 -52.16 72.29 17.25
C GLY A 218 -52.50 70.88 16.76
N LYS A 219 -53.59 70.70 16.01
CA LYS A 219 -53.98 69.38 15.47
C LYS A 219 -52.96 68.91 14.41
N THR A 220 -52.41 69.82 13.62
CA THR A 220 -51.34 69.52 12.66
C THR A 220 -50.07 69.04 13.37
N LEU A 221 -49.75 69.59 14.55
CA LEU A 221 -48.64 69.14 15.38
C LEU A 221 -48.88 67.73 15.95
N CYS A 222 -50.14 67.39 16.29
CA CYS A 222 -50.50 66.05 16.74
C CYS A 222 -50.28 64.96 15.67
N TYR A 223 -50.43 65.26 14.38
CA TYR A 223 -50.09 64.31 13.32
C TYR A 223 -48.59 63.99 13.27
N GLY A 224 -47.71 64.86 13.79
CA GLY A 224 -46.28 64.58 13.96
C GLY A 224 -46.01 63.42 14.93
N ALA A 225 -46.91 63.20 15.91
CA ALA A 225 -46.81 62.07 16.84
C ALA A 225 -47.11 60.72 16.18
N LYS A 226 -47.68 60.69 14.96
CA LYS A 226 -47.91 59.47 14.18
C LYS A 226 -46.62 58.76 13.73
N MET A 227 -45.50 59.48 13.70
CA MET A 227 -44.19 58.85 13.50
C MET A 227 -43.87 57.86 14.64
N VAL A 228 -44.29 58.14 15.87
CA VAL A 228 -44.05 57.27 17.03
C VAL A 228 -44.79 55.94 16.89
N ASP A 229 -45.97 55.95 16.26
CA ASP A 229 -46.75 54.74 15.97
C ASP A 229 -45.98 53.79 15.03
N PHE A 230 -45.33 54.33 14.00
CA PHE A 230 -44.52 53.54 13.07
C PHE A 230 -43.28 52.92 13.75
N PHE A 231 -42.66 53.64 14.69
CA PHE A 231 -41.56 53.08 15.48
C PHE A 231 -42.00 51.92 16.36
N CYS A 232 -43.23 51.94 16.89
CA CYS A 232 -43.78 50.86 17.70
C CYS A 232 -43.97 49.56 16.90
N GLU A 233 -44.54 49.64 15.69
CA GLU A 233 -44.70 48.48 14.80
C GLU A 233 -43.36 47.92 14.30
N LEU A 234 -42.38 48.79 14.07
CA LEU A 234 -41.05 48.39 13.61
C LEU A 234 -40.30 47.55 14.65
N ILE A 235 -40.48 47.81 15.94
CA ILE A 235 -39.81 47.10 17.04
C ILE A 235 -40.28 45.64 17.12
N ASP A 236 -41.60 45.40 17.05
CA ASP A 236 -42.18 44.05 17.09
C ASP A 236 -41.75 43.19 15.89
N PHE A 237 -41.64 43.79 14.70
CA PHE A 237 -41.19 43.07 13.50
C PHE A 237 -39.73 42.60 13.61
N VAL A 238 -38.85 43.45 14.17
CA VAL A 238 -37.42 43.15 14.29
C VAL A 238 -37.15 42.05 15.32
N SER A 239 -37.88 42.03 16.45
CA SER A 239 -37.70 40.99 17.48
C SER A 239 -38.14 39.61 17.01
N ASP A 240 -39.34 39.51 16.43
CA ASP A 240 -40.00 38.22 16.23
C ASP A 240 -39.52 37.52 14.94
N SER A 241 -39.26 38.29 13.87
CA SER A 241 -38.85 37.70 12.59
C SER A 241 -37.34 37.58 12.45
N ILE A 242 -36.58 38.62 12.80
CA ILE A 242 -35.15 38.70 12.47
C ILE A 242 -34.30 38.02 13.54
N VAL A 243 -34.52 38.33 14.81
CA VAL A 243 -33.67 37.82 15.91
C VAL A 243 -33.86 36.31 16.10
N GLU A 244 -35.09 35.80 16.02
CA GLU A 244 -35.37 34.37 16.19
C GLU A 244 -34.80 33.51 15.06
N GLU A 245 -34.90 33.96 13.81
CA GLU A 245 -34.34 33.23 12.67
C GLU A 245 -32.81 33.14 12.76
N ILE A 246 -32.13 34.23 13.17
CA ILE A 246 -30.69 34.23 13.41
C ILE A 246 -30.32 33.29 14.58
N GLU A 247 -31.14 33.22 15.63
CA GLU A 247 -30.88 32.35 16.78
C GLU A 247 -30.89 30.87 16.38
N GLN A 248 -31.93 30.47 15.64
CA GLN A 248 -32.05 29.10 15.14
C GLN A 248 -30.91 28.76 14.17
N GLY A 249 -30.54 29.70 13.29
CA GLY A 249 -29.40 29.56 12.40
C GLY A 249 -28.08 29.30 13.13
N ILE A 250 -27.80 30.07 14.19
CA ILE A 250 -26.59 29.90 15.02
C ILE A 250 -26.60 28.56 15.76
N GLN A 251 -27.74 28.13 16.31
CA GLN A 251 -27.83 26.84 17.00
C GLN A 251 -27.54 25.67 16.05
N LYS A 252 -28.09 25.73 14.83
CA LYS A 252 -27.83 24.73 13.78
C LYS A 252 -26.36 24.73 13.34
N LEU A 253 -25.75 25.92 13.20
CA LEU A 253 -24.33 26.04 12.88
C LEU A 253 -23.44 25.42 13.97
N ILE A 254 -23.75 25.64 15.25
CA ILE A 254 -23.00 25.04 16.37
C ILE A 254 -23.05 23.51 16.31
N GLN A 255 -24.25 22.92 16.13
CA GLN A 255 -24.42 21.47 16.03
C GLN A 255 -23.66 20.88 14.83
N ASN A 256 -23.81 21.49 13.65
CA ASN A 256 -23.11 21.06 12.46
C ASN A 256 -21.57 21.14 12.61
N MET A 257 -21.08 22.17 13.30
CA MET A 257 -19.65 22.33 13.59
C MET A 257 -19.12 21.27 14.57
N GLU A 258 -19.93 20.79 15.52
CA GLU A 258 -19.54 19.68 16.40
C GLU A 258 -19.43 18.35 15.65
N GLU A 259 -20.30 18.13 14.66
CA GLU A 259 -20.30 16.92 13.83
C GLU A 259 -19.20 16.93 12.76
N LEU A 260 -19.07 18.03 12.01
CA LEU A 260 -18.10 18.17 10.91
C LEU A 260 -16.65 18.06 11.39
N PHE A 261 -16.37 18.44 12.63
CA PHE A 261 -15.03 18.44 13.19
C PHE A 261 -14.70 17.19 14.02
N ARG A 262 -15.55 16.15 13.97
CA ARG A 262 -15.24 14.84 14.57
C ARG A 262 -14.24 14.09 13.68
N VAL A 263 -12.95 14.34 13.87
CA VAL A 263 -11.88 13.64 13.13
C VAL A 263 -11.84 12.16 13.56
N ARG A 264 -12.13 11.23 12.64
CA ARG A 264 -11.61 9.84 12.70
C ARG A 264 -10.54 9.71 11.64
N VAL A 265 -9.27 9.63 12.05
CA VAL A 265 -8.19 9.29 11.13
C VAL A 265 -8.11 7.77 11.05
N GLU A 266 -8.70 7.18 10.01
CA GLU A 266 -8.51 5.76 9.69
C GLU A 266 -7.38 5.64 8.65
N TYR A 267 -6.31 4.94 9.02
CA TYR A 267 -5.20 4.64 8.13
C TYR A 267 -5.42 3.26 7.53
N GLU A 268 -5.82 3.18 6.26
CA GLU A 268 -5.73 1.94 5.51
C GLU A 268 -4.28 1.77 5.02
N HIS A 269 -3.57 0.81 5.61
CA HIS A 269 -2.27 0.37 5.10
C HIS A 269 -2.48 -0.91 4.27
N ALA A 270 -2.69 -0.76 2.97
CA ALA A 270 -2.58 -1.86 2.03
C ALA A 270 -1.13 -1.99 1.58
N PHE A 271 -0.36 -2.84 2.26
CA PHE A 271 0.91 -3.36 1.74
C PHE A 271 0.71 -4.83 1.41
N ASP A 272 0.49 -5.11 0.11
CA ASP A 272 0.52 -6.47 -0.44
C ASP A 272 1.97 -6.78 -0.81
N PHE A 273 2.53 -7.85 -0.24
CA PHE A 273 3.87 -8.37 -0.53
C PHE A 273 3.79 -9.81 -1.00
#